data_AF-A0A260ZVU3-F1
#
_entry.id   AF-A0A260ZVU3-F1
#
_cell.length_a   1.000
_cell.length_b   1.000
_cell.length_c   1.000
_cell.angle_alpha   90.00
_cell.angle_beta   90.00
_cell.angle_gamma   90.00
#
_symmetry.space_group_name_H-M   'P 1'
#
loop_
_entity.id
_entity.type
_entity.pdbx_description
1 polymer ?
#
loop_
_entity_poly.entity_id
_entity_poly.type
_entity_poly.pdbx_seq_one_letter_code
_entity_poly.pdbx_strand_id
1 'polypeptide(L)'
;MVVYTKFNNVLTGENISIPINSLWDEYNSYFDRTNEAAHYFLYKYNVRYEDEMPIYEPDACVAFPLLNSNDDREKQYKFINVGERETFSNGSVRVRCDSFNGSIRRISEPVKGCYSNGTVHVFGASWNEPNYGDNAITFRDYQCQKSKSGYMENKVVGCSYTYECSDSFDSFYSCGMYLHLNEPARTANNKTVKCIEKEDGNVTVIEVDEYQEPGCTLDGQFHSIYKQFTNEKRAAVFFCSRHCTFNGKLYVIGAILKLSNGCLFICHGQTNIFHCDHQLSGFEVIGKPRKVKRS
;
A
#
# COMPACT_ATOMS: atom_id res chain seq x y z
N MET A 1 30.47 9.24 51.91
CA MET A 1 29.04 8.87 51.92
C MET A 1 28.39 9.57 50.75
N VAL A 2 27.99 8.83 49.71
CA VAL A 2 27.28 9.41 48.55
C VAL A 2 25.80 9.39 48.90
N VAL A 3 25.19 10.56 48.98
CA VAL A 3 23.75 10.70 49.26
C VAL A 3 23.03 10.77 47.91
N TYR A 4 22.00 9.94 47.75
CA TYR A 4 21.17 9.88 46.55
C TYR A 4 19.80 10.49 46.85
N THR A 5 19.28 11.28 45.93
CA THR A 5 17.89 11.75 45.97
C THR A 5 17.06 10.93 44.99
N LYS A 6 15.91 10.44 45.46
CA LYS A 6 14.94 9.72 44.64
C LYS A 6 13.91 10.67 44.05
N PHE A 7 13.74 10.63 42.74
CA PHE A 7 12.74 11.37 41.99
C PHE A 7 11.86 10.40 41.22
N ASN A 8 10.63 10.81 40.90
CA ASN A 8 9.77 10.09 39.97
C ASN A 8 9.79 10.84 38.64
N ASN A 9 10.11 10.13 37.55
CA ASN A 9 10.01 10.69 36.22
C ASN A 9 8.53 10.86 35.87
N VAL A 10 8.09 12.09 35.64
CA VAL A 10 6.68 12.40 35.38
C VAL A 10 6.20 11.84 34.04
N LEU A 11 7.09 11.63 33.07
CA LEU A 11 6.78 11.07 31.74
C LEU A 11 6.71 9.55 31.75
N THR A 12 7.59 8.87 32.49
CA THR A 12 7.71 7.40 32.48
C THR A 12 7.13 6.72 33.73
N GLY A 13 6.90 7.48 34.81
CA GLY A 13 6.52 6.98 36.12
C GLY A 13 7.64 6.27 36.89
N GLU A 14 8.84 6.17 36.32
CA GLU A 14 9.96 5.43 36.90
C GLU A 14 10.65 6.21 38.02
N ASN A 15 11.10 5.50 39.05
CA ASN A 15 11.86 6.10 40.15
C ASN A 15 13.35 6.14 39.80
N ILE A 16 13.94 7.33 39.81
CA ILE A 16 15.34 7.59 39.49
C ILE A 16 16.07 7.99 40.76
N SER A 17 17.30 7.52 40.93
CA SER A 17 18.16 7.88 42.06
C SER A 17 19.38 8.63 41.55
N ILE A 18 19.51 9.92 41.88
CA ILE A 18 20.58 10.79 41.38
C ILE A 18 21.50 11.19 42.56
N PRO A 19 22.84 11.12 42.42
CA PRO A 19 23.77 11.64 43.42
C PRO A 19 23.57 13.15 43.64
N ILE A 20 23.56 13.62 44.89
CA ILE A 20 23.30 15.04 45.21
C ILE A 20 24.29 16.00 44.51
N ASN A 21 25.52 15.54 44.22
CA ASN A 21 26.56 16.37 43.63
C ASN A 21 26.41 16.56 42.10
N SER A 22 25.52 15.83 41.43
CA SER A 22 25.22 15.96 39.98
C SER A 22 23.84 16.58 39.71
N LEU A 23 23.12 17.01 40.76
CA LEU A 23 21.74 17.51 40.72
C LEU A 23 21.49 18.75 39.86
N TRP A 24 22.50 19.46 39.34
CA TRP A 24 22.25 20.64 38.52
C TRP A 24 22.44 20.35 37.03
N ASP A 25 23.51 19.63 36.66
CA ASP A 25 23.77 19.26 35.27
C ASP A 25 22.95 18.05 34.82
N GLU A 26 22.76 17.03 35.67
CA GLU A 26 21.90 15.89 35.34
C GLU A 26 20.41 16.22 35.44
N TYR A 27 20.00 17.10 36.36
CA TYR A 27 18.59 17.48 36.49
C TYR A 27 18.12 18.35 35.32
N ASN A 28 18.91 19.36 34.93
CA ASN A 28 18.62 20.16 33.74
C ASN A 28 18.76 19.31 32.47
N SER A 29 19.81 18.50 32.30
CA SER A 29 19.92 17.66 31.09
C SER A 29 18.91 16.49 31.01
N TYR A 30 18.27 16.11 32.11
CA TYR A 30 17.20 15.10 32.14
C TYR A 30 15.81 15.68 31.85
N PHE A 31 15.56 16.95 32.20
CA PHE A 31 14.27 17.61 31.96
C PHE A 31 14.27 18.63 30.79
N ASP A 32 15.41 19.21 30.39
CA ASP A 32 15.56 20.19 29.29
C ASP A 32 15.54 19.58 27.89
N ARG A 33 15.24 18.29 27.77
CA ARG A 33 15.01 17.66 26.46
C ARG A 33 13.57 17.89 26.03
N THR A 34 13.31 19.13 25.60
CA THR A 34 12.05 19.59 24.97
C THR A 34 11.63 18.81 23.72
N ASN A 35 12.42 17.82 23.29
CA ASN A 35 12.17 16.94 22.15
C ASN A 35 12.56 15.46 22.45
N GLU A 36 12.39 14.98 23.68
CA GLU A 36 12.71 13.57 23.99
C GLU A 36 11.58 12.61 23.57
N ALA A 37 11.98 11.52 22.92
CA ALA A 37 11.09 10.43 22.56
C ALA A 37 10.90 9.49 23.76
N ALA A 38 9.79 9.62 24.49
CA ALA A 38 9.44 8.71 25.57
C ALA A 38 8.21 7.89 25.19
N HIS A 39 8.23 6.58 25.45
CA HIS A 39 7.09 5.68 25.20
C HIS A 39 6.45 5.83 23.79
N TYR A 40 7.27 6.08 22.77
CA TYR A 40 6.85 6.29 21.37
C TYR A 40 6.10 7.60 21.06
N PHE A 41 6.22 8.63 21.89
CA PHE A 41 5.65 9.95 21.64
C PHE A 41 6.73 11.04 21.74
N LEU A 42 6.53 12.12 20.99
CA LEU A 42 7.22 13.38 21.18
C LEU A 42 6.37 14.23 22.11
N TYR A 43 6.97 14.71 23.20
CA TYR A 43 6.30 15.58 24.15
C TYR A 43 6.73 17.02 23.97
N LYS A 44 5.76 17.92 24.01
CA LYS A 44 6.00 19.35 24.02
C LYS A 44 5.96 19.87 25.45
N TYR A 45 6.98 20.62 25.82
CA TYR A 45 7.03 21.33 27.09
C TYR A 45 6.12 22.56 27.05
N ASN A 46 5.34 22.72 28.10
CA ASN A 46 4.57 23.92 28.38
C ASN A 46 4.58 24.19 29.89
N VAL A 47 4.06 25.35 30.31
CA VAL A 47 3.91 25.70 31.73
C VAL A 47 2.47 26.08 32.02
N ARG A 48 1.95 25.65 33.19
CA ARG A 48 0.67 26.13 33.68
C ARG A 48 0.79 27.60 34.06
N TYR A 49 -0.22 28.37 33.71
CA TYR A 49 -0.25 29.78 34.03
C TYR A 49 -0.46 30.02 35.54
N GLU A 50 -1.18 29.12 36.21
CA GLU A 50 -1.62 29.29 37.60
C GLU A 50 -0.49 29.13 38.62
N ASP A 51 0.44 28.22 38.37
CA ASP A 51 1.47 27.82 39.33
C ASP A 51 2.87 27.63 38.72
N GLU A 52 3.04 28.01 37.44
CA GLU A 52 4.28 27.85 36.66
C GLU A 52 4.81 26.41 36.60
N MET A 53 3.99 25.43 37.00
CA MET A 53 4.41 24.04 37.00
C MET A 53 4.49 23.52 35.56
N PRO A 54 5.50 22.68 35.26
CA PRO A 54 5.69 22.14 33.92
C PRO A 54 4.55 21.18 33.53
N ILE A 55 4.07 21.32 32.30
CA ILE A 55 3.14 20.40 31.63
C ILE A 55 3.86 19.79 30.44
N TYR A 56 3.70 18.48 30.28
CA TYR A 56 4.15 17.76 29.11
C TYR A 56 2.94 17.16 28.41
N GLU A 57 2.66 17.61 27.20
CA GLU A 57 1.59 17.07 26.36
C GLU A 57 2.21 16.34 25.18
N PRO A 58 1.73 15.14 24.83
CA PRO A 58 2.16 14.51 23.60
C PRO A 58 1.73 15.39 22.42
N ASP A 59 2.63 15.61 21.47
CA ASP A 59 2.42 16.47 20.30
C ASP A 59 2.48 15.66 18.98
N ALA A 60 3.32 14.62 18.95
CA ALA A 60 3.47 13.73 17.80
C ALA A 60 3.77 12.29 18.23
N CYS A 61 3.64 11.35 17.30
CA CYS A 61 4.01 9.95 17.52
C CYS A 61 5.36 9.64 16.89
N VAL A 62 6.15 8.81 17.55
CA VAL A 62 7.37 8.21 16.99
C VAL A 62 6.97 7.12 16.01
N ALA A 63 7.37 7.21 14.76
CA ALA A 63 6.99 6.24 13.74
C ALA A 63 7.80 4.93 13.87
N PHE A 64 9.13 5.02 13.76
CA PHE A 64 10.12 3.96 14.02
C PHE A 64 11.50 4.61 14.32
N PRO A 65 12.41 3.95 15.07
CA PRO A 65 13.82 4.31 15.06
C PRO A 65 14.40 4.07 13.64
N LEU A 66 15.01 5.10 13.05
CA LEU A 66 15.55 5.09 11.70
C LEU A 66 16.87 4.29 11.60
N LEU A 67 17.52 4.01 12.74
CA LEU A 67 18.78 3.29 12.81
C LEU A 67 18.75 2.29 13.97
N ASN A 68 19.12 1.03 13.69
CA ASN A 68 19.56 0.06 14.71
C ASN A 68 20.96 0.48 15.21
N SER A 69 21.09 1.66 15.80
CA SER A 69 22.27 1.98 16.59
C SER A 69 22.09 1.40 17.99
N ASN A 70 23.13 0.71 18.47
CA ASN A 70 23.20 0.25 19.86
C ASN A 70 23.46 1.42 20.82
N ASP A 71 23.77 2.61 20.31
CA ASP A 71 23.84 3.83 21.10
C ASP A 71 22.47 4.53 21.10
N ASP A 72 21.84 4.58 22.27
CA ASP A 72 20.57 5.29 22.50
C ASP A 72 20.65 6.78 22.14
N ARG A 73 21.86 7.37 22.10
CA ARG A 73 22.09 8.77 21.74
C ARG A 73 22.14 9.05 20.24
N GLU A 74 22.27 8.02 19.41
CA GLU A 74 22.31 8.14 17.94
C GLU A 74 21.02 7.69 17.25
N LYS A 75 20.01 7.25 18.02
CA LYS A 75 18.72 6.86 17.47
C LYS A 75 18.01 8.07 16.89
N GLN A 76 18.08 8.23 15.57
CA GLN A 76 17.22 9.16 14.86
C GLN A 76 15.80 8.60 14.83
N TYR A 77 14.84 9.39 15.28
CA TYR A 77 13.43 9.03 15.24
C TYR A 77 12.75 9.78 14.11
N LYS A 78 11.93 9.07 13.32
CA LYS A 78 10.98 9.72 12.44
C LYS A 78 9.71 10.01 13.23
N PHE A 79 9.23 11.25 13.17
CA PHE A 79 7.98 11.66 13.80
C PHE A 79 6.86 11.75 12.76
N ILE A 80 5.66 11.43 13.20
CA ILE A 80 4.43 11.61 12.43
C ILE A 80 3.44 12.43 13.28
N ASN A 81 2.89 13.48 12.69
CA ASN A 81 1.96 14.38 13.36
C ASN A 81 0.60 13.71 13.58
N VAL A 82 -0.22 14.28 14.46
CA VAL A 82 -1.60 13.81 14.65
C VAL A 82 -2.39 13.91 13.35
N GLY A 83 -3.04 12.80 12.96
CA GLY A 83 -3.75 12.64 11.69
C GLY A 83 -2.90 12.03 10.58
N GLU A 84 -1.57 11.98 10.74
CA GLU A 84 -0.67 11.39 9.76
C GLU A 84 -0.51 9.88 9.96
N ARG A 85 -0.15 9.22 8.84
CA ARG A 85 0.17 7.81 8.80
C ARG A 85 1.29 7.57 7.81
N GLU A 86 2.11 6.59 8.11
CA GLU A 86 3.18 6.14 7.23
C GLU A 86 3.34 4.63 7.27
N THR A 87 3.97 4.10 6.22
CA THR A 87 4.25 2.68 6.09
C THR A 87 5.76 2.43 6.12
N PHE A 88 6.17 1.47 6.92
CA PHE A 88 7.55 1.11 7.22
C PHE A 88 7.83 -0.36 6.89
N SER A 89 9.09 -0.76 7.06
CA SER A 89 9.53 -2.15 6.89
C SER A 89 9.12 -2.70 5.53
N ASN A 90 9.47 -1.96 4.47
CA ASN A 90 9.12 -2.26 3.07
C ASN A 90 7.63 -2.55 2.86
N GLY A 91 6.76 -1.72 3.43
CA GLY A 91 5.31 -1.83 3.22
C GLY A 91 4.58 -2.71 4.23
N SER A 92 5.28 -3.43 5.12
CA SER A 92 4.66 -4.45 5.98
C SER A 92 3.99 -3.90 7.25
N VAL A 93 4.43 -2.75 7.75
CA VAL A 93 3.88 -2.15 8.98
C VAL A 93 3.41 -0.73 8.70
N ARG A 94 2.15 -0.44 9.02
CA ARG A 94 1.62 0.92 9.00
C ARG A 94 1.57 1.47 10.41
N VAL A 95 2.13 2.66 10.60
CA VAL A 95 2.06 3.40 11.85
C VAL A 95 1.22 4.65 11.62
N ARG A 96 0.25 4.90 12.50
CA ARG A 96 -0.61 6.08 12.47
C ARG A 96 -0.63 6.77 13.84
N CYS A 97 -0.69 8.10 13.81
CA CYS A 97 -0.89 8.92 15.00
C CYS A 97 -2.30 9.51 14.97
N ASP A 98 -3.17 9.09 15.88
CA ASP A 98 -4.57 9.54 15.94
C ASP A 98 -4.83 10.37 17.20
N SER A 99 -5.80 11.28 17.13
CA SER A 99 -6.43 11.85 18.32
C SER A 99 -7.62 10.97 18.73
N PHE A 100 -7.68 10.56 19.99
CA PHE A 100 -8.77 9.77 20.55
C PHE A 100 -9.15 10.32 21.94
N ASN A 101 -10.38 10.84 22.06
CA ASN A 101 -10.92 11.43 23.30
C ASN A 101 -10.02 12.49 23.95
N GLY A 102 -9.38 13.35 23.15
CA GLY A 102 -8.47 14.39 23.64
C GLY A 102 -7.06 13.91 23.99
N SER A 103 -6.75 12.62 23.79
CA SER A 103 -5.39 12.08 23.91
C SER A 103 -4.84 11.68 22.54
N ILE A 104 -3.51 11.71 22.41
CA ILE A 104 -2.83 11.15 21.24
C ILE A 104 -2.67 9.63 21.41
N ARG A 105 -2.87 8.89 20.32
CA ARG A 105 -2.70 7.45 20.26
C ARG A 105 -1.84 7.06 19.06
N ARG A 106 -0.75 6.35 19.31
CA ARG A 106 0.02 5.66 18.28
C ARG A 106 -0.58 4.28 18.02
N ILE A 107 -0.81 3.95 16.76
CA ILE A 107 -1.30 2.64 16.33
C ILE A 107 -0.28 2.06 15.34
N SER A 108 0.20 0.85 15.60
CA SER A 108 1.04 0.07 14.69
C SER A 108 0.27 -1.17 14.28
N GLU A 109 0.05 -1.36 12.98
CA GLU A 109 -0.73 -2.48 12.45
C GLU A 109 -0.03 -3.13 11.25
N PRO A 110 -0.15 -4.45 11.08
CA PRO A 110 0.34 -5.12 9.89
C PRO A 110 -0.47 -4.70 8.66
N VAL A 111 0.22 -4.43 7.56
CA VAL A 111 -0.42 -4.13 6.28
C VAL A 111 -0.79 -5.43 5.59
N LYS A 112 -2.06 -5.53 5.18
CA LYS A 112 -2.52 -6.60 4.31
C LYS A 112 -2.06 -6.30 2.89
N GLY A 113 -1.39 -7.25 2.27
CA GLY A 113 -0.88 -7.09 0.92
C GLY A 113 -0.25 -8.39 0.43
N CYS A 114 0.31 -8.33 -0.77
CA CYS A 114 1.00 -9.44 -1.39
C CYS A 114 2.50 -9.27 -1.15
N TYR A 115 3.16 -10.30 -0.64
CA TYR A 115 4.57 -10.25 -0.31
C TYR A 115 5.40 -10.67 -1.52
N SER A 116 6.34 -9.83 -1.92
CA SER A 116 7.38 -10.20 -2.88
C SER A 116 8.71 -9.52 -2.56
N ASN A 117 9.80 -10.29 -2.66
CA ASN A 117 11.18 -9.82 -2.50
C ASN A 117 11.39 -8.87 -1.29
N GLY A 118 10.90 -9.26 -0.11
CA GLY A 118 11.05 -8.45 1.11
C GLY A 118 10.11 -7.25 1.20
N THR A 119 9.18 -7.07 0.26
CA THR A 119 8.26 -5.94 0.18
C THR A 119 6.80 -6.42 0.21
N VAL A 120 5.95 -5.70 0.95
CA VAL A 120 4.50 -5.93 0.95
C VAL A 120 3.84 -4.92 0.02
N HIS A 121 3.29 -5.41 -1.08
CA HIS A 121 2.53 -4.64 -2.05
C HIS A 121 1.07 -4.55 -1.62
N VAL A 122 0.54 -3.33 -1.52
CA VAL A 122 -0.88 -3.13 -1.22
C VAL A 122 -1.75 -3.62 -2.37
N PHE A 123 -3.00 -3.95 -2.06
CA PHE A 123 -3.97 -4.37 -3.07
C PHE A 123 -4.08 -3.37 -4.24
N GLY A 124 -4.05 -3.89 -5.47
CA GLY A 124 -4.09 -3.11 -6.71
C GLY A 124 -2.72 -2.57 -7.16
N ALA A 125 -1.71 -2.55 -6.28
CA ALA A 125 -0.36 -2.14 -6.67
C ALA A 125 0.22 -3.11 -7.70
N SER A 126 0.94 -2.54 -8.67
CA SER A 126 1.65 -3.30 -9.70
C SER A 126 3.15 -3.07 -9.57
N TRP A 127 3.94 -4.08 -9.90
CA TRP A 127 5.41 -4.01 -9.87
C TRP A 127 6.01 -4.97 -10.89
N ASN A 128 7.29 -4.73 -11.20
CA ASN A 128 8.02 -5.48 -12.19
C ASN A 128 9.07 -6.35 -11.50
N GLU A 129 9.19 -7.61 -11.94
CA GLU A 129 10.26 -8.51 -11.52
C GLU A 129 11.04 -9.04 -12.72
N PRO A 130 12.33 -9.35 -12.55
CA PRO A 130 13.09 -10.05 -13.58
C PRO A 130 12.40 -11.35 -14.00
N ASN A 131 12.42 -11.63 -15.30
CA ASN A 131 12.05 -12.92 -15.85
C ASN A 131 13.30 -13.81 -15.86
N TYR A 132 13.37 -14.78 -14.96
CA TYR A 132 14.58 -15.58 -14.78
C TYR A 132 14.63 -16.69 -15.83
N GLY A 133 15.75 -16.80 -16.58
CA GLY A 133 16.02 -17.90 -17.49
C GLY A 133 15.70 -17.66 -18.97
N ASP A 134 15.28 -16.46 -19.38
CA ASP A 134 15.15 -16.08 -20.79
C ASP A 134 16.14 -14.94 -21.13
N ASN A 135 16.82 -15.05 -22.28
CA ASN A 135 17.83 -14.07 -22.72
C ASN A 135 17.20 -12.78 -23.30
N ALA A 136 15.89 -12.78 -23.53
CA ALA A 136 15.16 -11.61 -24.01
C ALA A 136 14.70 -10.77 -22.82
N ILE A 137 15.13 -9.50 -22.81
CA ILE A 137 14.85 -8.45 -21.82
C ILE A 137 13.34 -8.30 -21.63
N THR A 138 12.79 -9.17 -20.80
CA THR A 138 11.38 -9.25 -20.45
C THR A 138 11.28 -9.14 -18.94
N PHE A 139 10.52 -8.16 -18.46
CA PHE A 139 10.15 -8.10 -17.05
C PHE A 139 8.75 -8.68 -16.91
N ARG A 140 8.51 -9.40 -15.82
CA ARG A 140 7.19 -9.85 -15.43
C ARG A 140 6.48 -8.74 -14.70
N ASP A 141 5.30 -8.39 -15.16
CA ASP A 141 4.46 -7.42 -14.49
C ASP A 141 3.48 -8.15 -13.58
N TYR A 142 3.65 -7.95 -12.28
CA TYR A 142 2.76 -8.47 -11.25
C TYR A 142 1.78 -7.42 -10.78
N GLN A 143 0.62 -7.87 -10.30
CA GLN A 143 -0.32 -7.06 -9.55
C GLN A 143 -0.77 -7.80 -8.29
N CYS A 144 -0.88 -7.06 -7.18
CA CYS A 144 -1.40 -7.61 -5.95
C CYS A 144 -2.91 -7.68 -6.03
N GLN A 145 -3.44 -8.89 -6.08
CA GLN A 145 -4.87 -9.14 -6.23
C GLN A 145 -5.39 -10.06 -5.13
N LYS A 146 -6.70 -10.09 -4.97
CA LYS A 146 -7.36 -10.96 -4.01
C LYS A 146 -7.92 -12.17 -4.76
N SER A 147 -7.56 -13.36 -4.32
CA SER A 147 -7.95 -14.61 -4.97
C SER A 147 -9.34 -15.07 -4.51
N LYS A 148 -9.82 -16.18 -5.08
CA LYS A 148 -11.13 -16.76 -4.75
C LYS A 148 -11.23 -17.18 -3.27
N SER A 149 -10.12 -17.61 -2.68
CA SER A 149 -10.03 -18.00 -1.27
C SER A 149 -10.10 -16.79 -0.32
N GLY A 150 -10.02 -15.57 -0.88
CA GLY A 150 -10.04 -14.32 -0.12
C GLY A 150 -8.66 -13.89 0.40
N TYR A 151 -7.60 -14.64 0.10
CA TYR A 151 -6.23 -14.23 0.40
C TYR A 151 -5.64 -13.34 -0.70
N MET A 152 -4.59 -12.59 -0.34
CA MET A 152 -3.86 -11.73 -1.27
C MET A 152 -2.79 -12.56 -1.98
N GLU A 153 -2.74 -12.47 -3.31
CA GLU A 153 -1.84 -13.24 -4.17
C GLU A 153 -1.16 -12.35 -5.21
N ASN A 154 0.13 -12.61 -5.45
CA ASN A 154 0.89 -12.01 -6.54
C ASN A 154 0.38 -12.66 -7.84
N LYS A 155 -0.18 -11.87 -8.75
CA LYS A 155 -0.66 -12.39 -10.03
C LYS A 155 0.07 -11.74 -11.19
N VAL A 156 0.55 -12.54 -12.15
CA VAL A 156 1.09 -12.03 -13.40
C VAL A 156 -0.05 -11.38 -14.19
N VAL A 157 0.14 -10.12 -14.60
CA VAL A 157 -0.83 -9.35 -15.38
C VAL A 157 -0.30 -8.90 -16.73
N GLY A 158 1.00 -9.07 -16.97
CA GLY A 158 1.62 -8.77 -18.26
C GLY A 158 3.12 -8.97 -18.26
N CYS A 159 3.76 -8.44 -19.29
CA CYS A 159 5.21 -8.31 -19.34
C CYS A 159 5.66 -7.09 -20.12
N SER A 160 6.83 -6.57 -19.73
CA SER A 160 7.52 -5.50 -20.44
C SER A 160 8.44 -6.12 -21.47
N TYR A 161 8.18 -5.86 -22.75
CA TYR A 161 8.88 -6.44 -23.88
C TYR A 161 9.79 -5.42 -24.56
N THR A 162 11.05 -5.80 -24.74
CA THR A 162 12.05 -4.97 -25.44
C THR A 162 12.37 -5.59 -26.79
N TYR A 163 12.34 -4.79 -27.86
CA TYR A 163 12.59 -5.23 -29.24
C TYR A 163 13.35 -4.16 -30.02
N GLU A 164 14.09 -4.58 -31.05
CA GLU A 164 14.74 -3.64 -31.97
C GLU A 164 13.71 -2.99 -32.87
N CYS A 165 13.79 -1.68 -33.06
CA CYS A 165 12.95 -0.90 -33.95
C CYS A 165 13.81 0.07 -34.76
N SER A 166 13.33 0.46 -35.94
CA SER A 166 14.00 1.39 -36.84
C SER A 166 13.25 2.72 -36.92
N ASP A 167 13.98 3.83 -37.05
CA ASP A 167 13.40 5.12 -37.42
C ASP A 167 13.35 5.29 -38.95
N SER A 168 12.89 6.47 -39.38
CA SER A 168 12.87 6.88 -40.80
C SER A 168 14.24 7.01 -41.46
N PHE A 169 15.34 6.85 -40.71
CA PHE A 169 16.72 6.93 -41.19
C PHE A 169 17.46 5.57 -41.11
N ASP A 170 16.72 4.46 -40.98
CA ASP A 170 17.26 3.10 -40.83
C ASP A 170 18.22 2.94 -39.63
N SER A 171 18.11 3.79 -38.62
CA SER A 171 18.87 3.66 -37.38
C SER A 171 18.16 2.68 -36.44
N PHE A 172 18.84 1.63 -36.02
CA PHE A 172 18.31 0.64 -35.07
C PHE A 172 18.47 1.11 -33.63
N TYR A 173 17.39 1.06 -32.85
CA TYR A 173 17.42 1.30 -31.41
C TYR A 173 16.45 0.37 -30.68
N SER A 174 16.55 0.35 -29.36
CA SER A 174 15.75 -0.49 -28.49
C SER A 174 14.42 0.20 -28.17
N CYS A 175 13.31 -0.44 -28.56
CA CYS A 175 11.96 -0.05 -28.19
C CYS A 175 11.45 -0.92 -27.03
N GLY A 176 10.77 -0.29 -26.07
CA GLY A 176 10.05 -0.96 -25.01
C GLY A 176 8.54 -0.87 -25.23
N MET A 177 7.80 -1.94 -24.93
CA MET A 177 6.35 -1.91 -24.84
C MET A 177 5.86 -2.75 -23.67
N TYR A 178 4.75 -2.33 -23.08
CA TYR A 178 4.03 -3.14 -22.10
C TYR A 178 3.00 -4.00 -22.82
N LEU A 179 3.02 -5.31 -22.54
CA LEU A 179 2.08 -6.30 -23.07
C LEU A 179 1.18 -6.79 -21.95
N HIS A 180 -0.12 -6.56 -22.06
CA HIS A 180 -1.09 -7.20 -21.17
C HIS A 180 -1.06 -8.71 -21.36
N LEU A 181 -1.20 -9.45 -20.25
CA LEU A 181 -1.17 -10.90 -20.28
C LEU A 181 -2.30 -11.42 -21.15
N ASN A 182 -1.91 -12.29 -22.08
CA ASN A 182 -2.76 -12.92 -23.05
C ASN A 182 -3.43 -12.01 -24.12
N GLU A 183 -2.97 -10.77 -24.28
CA GLU A 183 -3.51 -9.85 -25.29
C GLU A 183 -2.49 -9.58 -26.41
N PRO A 184 -2.90 -9.66 -27.69
CA PRO A 184 -2.01 -9.33 -28.80
C PRO A 184 -1.78 -7.82 -28.90
N ALA A 185 -0.54 -7.43 -29.20
CA ALA A 185 -0.17 -6.06 -29.49
C ALA A 185 0.71 -6.00 -30.75
N ARG A 186 0.65 -4.86 -31.44
CA ARG A 186 1.44 -4.64 -32.66
C ARG A 186 2.69 -3.83 -32.33
N THR A 187 3.84 -4.35 -32.70
CA THR A 187 5.14 -3.67 -32.59
C THR A 187 5.30 -2.59 -33.65
N ALA A 188 6.24 -1.67 -33.45
CA ALA A 188 6.60 -0.66 -34.44
C ALA A 188 7.04 -1.30 -35.78
N ASN A 189 7.62 -2.51 -35.73
CA ASN A 189 8.05 -3.25 -36.92
C ASN A 189 6.94 -4.11 -37.53
N ASN A 190 5.66 -3.80 -37.24
CA ASN A 190 4.49 -4.52 -37.72
C ASN A 190 4.37 -6.01 -37.31
N LYS A 191 5.22 -6.51 -36.41
CA LYS A 191 5.02 -7.83 -35.82
C LYS A 191 3.90 -7.79 -34.79
N THR A 192 3.07 -8.83 -34.78
CA THR A 192 2.05 -9.01 -33.74
C THR A 192 2.58 -9.98 -32.70
N VAL A 193 2.62 -9.54 -31.45
CA VAL A 193 3.18 -10.30 -30.34
C VAL A 193 2.21 -10.38 -29.17
N LYS A 194 2.34 -11.41 -28.34
CA LYS A 194 1.49 -11.64 -27.18
C LYS A 194 2.34 -12.15 -26.02
N CYS A 195 2.06 -11.61 -24.82
CA CYS A 195 2.67 -12.09 -23.59
C CYS A 195 1.89 -13.28 -23.03
N ILE A 196 2.56 -14.39 -22.74
CA ILE A 196 1.98 -15.59 -22.14
C ILE A 196 2.74 -15.99 -20.87
N GLU A 197 2.01 -16.53 -19.89
CA GLU A 197 2.57 -17.09 -18.66
C GLU A 197 2.84 -18.59 -18.88
N LYS A 198 4.06 -19.02 -18.55
CA LYS A 198 4.52 -20.42 -18.56
C LYS A 198 4.09 -21.12 -17.26
N GLU A 199 4.14 -22.45 -17.26
CA GLU A 199 3.76 -23.26 -16.08
C GLU A 199 4.59 -22.99 -14.83
N ASP A 200 5.83 -22.52 -14.99
CA ASP A 200 6.75 -22.15 -13.91
C ASP A 200 6.50 -20.72 -13.37
N GLY A 201 5.49 -20.01 -13.88
CA GLY A 201 5.20 -18.62 -13.52
C GLY A 201 6.14 -17.59 -14.16
N ASN A 202 7.02 -18.01 -15.07
CA ASN A 202 7.73 -17.09 -15.95
C ASN A 202 6.83 -16.64 -17.11
N VAL A 203 7.25 -15.59 -17.82
CA VAL A 203 6.54 -15.13 -19.02
C VAL A 203 7.37 -15.36 -20.26
N THR A 204 6.72 -15.44 -21.42
CA THR A 204 7.40 -15.33 -22.71
C THR A 204 6.54 -14.56 -23.69
N VAL A 205 7.20 -13.99 -24.69
CA VAL A 205 6.57 -13.26 -25.76
C VAL A 205 6.60 -14.13 -27.00
N ILE A 206 5.42 -14.45 -27.51
CA ILE A 206 5.25 -15.22 -28.74
C ILE A 206 4.76 -14.31 -29.87
N GLU A 207 5.25 -14.55 -31.08
CA GLU A 207 4.69 -13.96 -32.29
C GLU A 207 3.39 -14.70 -32.66
N VAL A 208 2.38 -13.97 -33.11
CA VAL A 208 1.07 -14.51 -33.49
C VAL A 208 0.61 -13.91 -34.82
N ASP A 209 -0.12 -14.67 -35.62
CA ASP A 209 -0.50 -14.24 -36.98
C ASP A 209 -1.64 -13.20 -36.99
N GLU A 210 -2.50 -13.21 -35.99
CA GLU A 210 -3.70 -12.36 -35.94
C GLU A 210 -3.52 -11.18 -34.97
N TYR A 211 -3.49 -9.96 -35.51
CA TYR A 211 -3.70 -8.76 -34.70
C TYR A 211 -5.18 -8.60 -34.44
N GLN A 212 -5.58 -8.85 -33.19
CA GLN A 212 -6.88 -8.46 -32.69
C GLN A 212 -6.76 -7.10 -32.02
N GLU A 213 -7.34 -6.07 -32.62
CA GLU A 213 -7.37 -4.75 -31.99
C GLU A 213 -8.09 -4.85 -30.63
N PRO A 214 -7.50 -4.33 -29.54
CA PRO A 214 -8.17 -4.30 -28.25
C PRO A 214 -9.36 -3.34 -28.31
N GLY A 215 -10.49 -3.76 -27.75
CA GLY A 215 -11.71 -2.98 -27.83
C GLY A 215 -12.86 -3.59 -27.05
N CYS A 216 -14.04 -3.04 -27.26
CA CYS A 216 -15.28 -3.47 -26.63
C CYS A 216 -16.39 -3.60 -27.68
N THR A 217 -17.32 -4.52 -27.44
CA THR A 217 -18.49 -4.69 -28.31
C THR A 217 -19.70 -4.04 -27.68
N LEU A 218 -20.35 -3.13 -28.40
CA LEU A 218 -21.63 -2.52 -28.00
C LEU A 218 -22.65 -2.77 -29.11
N ASP A 219 -23.82 -3.29 -28.74
CA ASP A 219 -24.92 -3.58 -29.68
C ASP A 219 -24.49 -4.43 -30.90
N GLY A 220 -23.53 -5.34 -30.71
CA GLY A 220 -22.98 -6.23 -31.75
C GLY A 220 -21.87 -5.62 -32.61
N GLN A 221 -21.52 -4.35 -32.41
CA GLN A 221 -20.45 -3.66 -33.13
C GLN A 221 -19.18 -3.55 -32.27
N PHE A 222 -18.03 -3.88 -32.86
CA PHE A 222 -16.73 -3.71 -32.22
C PHE A 222 -16.27 -2.25 -32.28
N HIS A 223 -15.71 -1.77 -31.16
CA HIS A 223 -15.13 -0.43 -31.03
C HIS A 223 -13.73 -0.52 -30.43
N SER A 224 -12.77 0.17 -31.05
CA SER A 224 -11.38 0.25 -30.60
C SER A 224 -11.27 0.95 -29.24
N ILE A 225 -10.36 0.48 -28.39
CA ILE A 225 -10.01 1.16 -27.14
C ILE A 225 -9.30 2.50 -27.34
N TYR A 226 -8.71 2.73 -28.52
CA TYR A 226 -7.95 3.94 -28.82
C TYR A 226 -8.82 5.06 -29.41
N LYS A 227 -10.10 4.79 -29.67
CA LYS A 227 -11.00 5.74 -30.34
C LYS A 227 -12.29 5.92 -29.56
N GLN A 228 -12.71 7.17 -29.43
CA GLN A 228 -14.08 7.48 -29.06
C GLN A 228 -15.03 7.20 -30.23
N PHE A 229 -16.28 6.88 -29.93
CA PHE A 229 -17.32 6.62 -30.93
C PHE A 229 -18.66 7.24 -30.51
N THR A 230 -19.39 7.80 -31.48
CA THR A 230 -20.71 8.37 -31.25
C THR A 230 -21.77 7.27 -31.36
N ASN A 231 -22.63 7.16 -30.36
CA ASN A 231 -23.82 6.33 -30.42
C ASN A 231 -25.05 7.23 -30.55
N GLU A 232 -25.55 7.39 -31.78
CA GLU A 232 -26.68 8.28 -32.09
C GLU A 232 -27.97 7.85 -31.39
N LYS A 233 -28.22 6.54 -31.27
CA LYS A 233 -29.39 5.99 -30.56
C LYS A 233 -29.42 6.43 -29.09
N ARG A 234 -28.26 6.65 -28.50
CA ARG A 234 -28.09 7.08 -27.11
C ARG A 234 -27.68 8.56 -26.99
N ALA A 235 -27.59 9.29 -28.09
CA ALA A 235 -27.16 10.68 -28.18
C ALA A 235 -25.89 10.99 -27.34
N ALA A 236 -24.90 10.10 -27.37
CA ALA A 236 -23.71 10.19 -26.52
C ALA A 236 -22.44 9.74 -27.23
N VAL A 237 -21.29 10.24 -26.76
CA VAL A 237 -19.96 9.78 -27.17
C VAL A 237 -19.45 8.80 -26.12
N PHE A 238 -19.02 7.62 -26.57
CA PHE A 238 -18.48 6.54 -25.77
C PHE A 238 -17.00 6.33 -26.07
N PHE A 239 -16.29 5.71 -25.13
CA PHE A 239 -14.96 5.16 -25.33
C PHE A 239 -14.88 3.83 -24.58
N CYS A 240 -14.13 2.85 -25.09
CA CYS A 240 -13.92 1.63 -24.33
C CYS A 240 -12.97 1.91 -23.17
N SER A 241 -13.30 1.40 -21.98
CA SER A 241 -12.43 1.53 -20.81
C SER A 241 -12.27 0.19 -20.09
N ARG A 242 -11.09 0.00 -19.50
CA ARG A 242 -10.76 -1.15 -18.65
C ARG A 242 -11.21 -0.87 -17.22
N HIS A 243 -12.52 -0.78 -17.03
CA HIS A 243 -13.16 -0.59 -15.73
C HIS A 243 -14.28 -1.61 -15.55
N CYS A 244 -14.63 -1.87 -14.30
CA CYS A 244 -15.82 -2.65 -14.00
C CYS A 244 -16.98 -1.72 -13.67
N THR A 245 -18.18 -2.13 -14.05
CA THR A 245 -19.41 -1.45 -13.67
C THR A 245 -20.19 -2.27 -12.66
N PHE A 246 -20.56 -1.67 -11.54
CA PHE A 246 -21.45 -2.27 -10.55
C PHE A 246 -22.49 -1.24 -10.08
N ASN A 247 -23.79 -1.56 -10.21
CA ASN A 247 -24.91 -0.65 -9.94
C ASN A 247 -24.77 0.73 -10.61
N GLY A 248 -24.36 0.75 -11.88
CA GLY A 248 -24.20 1.99 -12.66
C GLY A 248 -23.00 2.86 -12.27
N LYS A 249 -22.15 2.43 -11.34
CA LYS A 249 -20.89 3.10 -10.99
C LYS A 249 -19.70 2.40 -11.60
N LEU A 250 -18.71 3.19 -12.01
CA LEU A 250 -17.44 2.72 -12.55
C LEU A 250 -16.41 2.50 -11.44
N TYR A 251 -15.64 1.44 -11.58
CA TYR A 251 -14.59 1.05 -10.65
C TYR A 251 -13.33 0.68 -11.41
N VAL A 252 -12.20 1.19 -10.93
CA VAL A 252 -10.88 0.84 -11.46
C VAL A 252 -10.59 -0.64 -11.25
N ILE A 253 -9.81 -1.26 -12.15
CA ILE A 253 -9.30 -2.62 -11.96
C ILE A 253 -8.50 -2.68 -10.66
N GLY A 254 -8.76 -3.72 -9.88
CA GLY A 254 -8.25 -3.82 -8.52
C GLY A 254 -9.07 -2.99 -7.51
N ALA A 255 -10.35 -2.71 -7.75
CA ALA A 255 -11.24 -2.18 -6.71
C ALA A 255 -11.99 -3.31 -5.99
N ILE A 256 -12.10 -3.23 -4.65
CA ILE A 256 -12.95 -4.12 -3.83
C ILE A 256 -14.15 -3.33 -3.32
N LEU A 257 -15.35 -3.84 -3.58
CA LEU A 257 -16.60 -3.27 -3.13
C LEU A 257 -17.29 -4.21 -2.15
N LYS A 258 -17.63 -3.68 -0.97
CA LYS A 258 -18.47 -4.39 -0.02
C LYS A 258 -19.93 -4.21 -0.40
N LEU A 259 -20.59 -5.32 -0.71
CA LEU A 259 -21.99 -5.37 -1.10
C LEU A 259 -22.90 -5.41 0.14
N SER A 260 -24.14 -4.97 -0.02
CA SER A 260 -25.13 -4.92 1.07
C SER A 260 -25.50 -6.30 1.63
N ASN A 261 -25.36 -7.35 0.83
CA ASN A 261 -25.57 -8.74 1.22
C ASN A 261 -24.36 -9.37 1.95
N GLY A 262 -23.34 -8.57 2.29
CA GLY A 262 -22.14 -9.05 2.97
C GLY A 262 -21.05 -9.61 2.05
N CYS A 263 -21.33 -9.78 0.77
CA CYS A 263 -20.34 -10.23 -0.21
C CYS A 263 -19.38 -9.10 -0.62
N LEU A 264 -18.28 -9.47 -1.25
CA LEU A 264 -17.30 -8.60 -1.87
C LEU A 264 -17.35 -8.77 -3.39
N PHE A 265 -17.41 -7.66 -4.11
CA PHE A 265 -17.16 -7.61 -5.55
C PHE A 265 -15.74 -7.10 -5.79
N ILE A 266 -14.96 -7.81 -6.59
CA ILE A 266 -13.59 -7.45 -6.93
C ILE A 266 -13.55 -7.19 -8.42
N CYS A 267 -13.29 -5.94 -8.79
CA CYS A 267 -13.09 -5.54 -10.17
C CYS A 267 -11.76 -6.11 -10.66
N HIS A 268 -11.79 -7.07 -11.57
CA HIS A 268 -10.60 -7.79 -12.04
C HIS A 268 -10.57 -7.74 -13.56
N GLY A 269 -9.40 -7.42 -14.14
CA GLY A 269 -9.25 -7.13 -15.57
C GLY A 269 -9.64 -8.27 -16.51
N GLN A 270 -9.47 -9.53 -16.09
CA GLN A 270 -9.89 -10.71 -16.88
C GLN A 270 -11.28 -11.24 -16.46
N THR A 271 -11.48 -11.54 -15.17
CA THR A 271 -12.74 -12.09 -14.67
C THR A 271 -13.12 -11.47 -13.32
N ASN A 272 -14.21 -10.70 -13.28
CA ASN A 272 -14.74 -10.14 -12.04
C ASN A 272 -14.98 -11.25 -11.00
N ILE A 273 -14.60 -11.00 -9.74
CA ILE A 273 -14.69 -12.00 -8.67
C ILE A 273 -15.76 -11.56 -7.68
N PHE A 274 -16.67 -12.48 -7.36
CA PHE A 274 -17.64 -12.33 -6.27
C PHE A 274 -17.25 -13.27 -5.14
N HIS A 275 -17.01 -12.72 -3.96
CA HIS A 275 -16.62 -13.48 -2.78
C HIS A 275 -17.60 -13.19 -1.65
N CYS A 276 -18.45 -14.16 -1.32
CA CYS A 276 -19.35 -14.08 -0.19
C CYS A 276 -18.68 -14.77 1.00
N ASP A 277 -18.63 -14.09 2.15
CA ASP A 277 -18.29 -14.75 3.41
C ASP A 277 -19.42 -15.74 3.72
N HIS A 278 -19.30 -16.98 3.24
CA HIS A 278 -20.14 -18.05 3.72
C HIS A 278 -19.64 -18.43 5.11
N GLN A 279 -20.49 -18.29 6.13
CA GLN A 279 -20.19 -18.83 7.45
C GLN A 279 -19.94 -20.33 7.30
N LEU A 280 -18.73 -20.79 7.64
CA LEU A 280 -18.39 -22.21 7.63
C LEU A 280 -19.43 -22.95 8.49
N SER A 281 -20.08 -23.97 7.93
CA SER A 281 -21.02 -24.82 8.66
C SER A 281 -20.30 -25.43 9.87
N GLY A 282 -20.72 -25.05 11.09
CA GLY A 282 -20.12 -25.51 12.34
C GLY A 282 -19.42 -24.43 13.18
N PHE A 283 -19.35 -23.18 12.72
CA PHE A 283 -18.85 -22.07 13.55
C PHE A 283 -19.99 -21.42 14.35
N GLU A 284 -20.08 -21.73 15.64
CA GLU A 284 -20.98 -21.07 16.59
C GLU A 284 -20.35 -19.77 17.08
N VAL A 285 -20.99 -18.62 16.83
CA VAL A 285 -20.55 -17.34 17.38
C VAL A 285 -20.92 -17.30 18.86
N ILE A 286 -19.99 -17.66 19.73
CA ILE A 286 -20.17 -17.60 21.18
C ILE A 286 -20.06 -16.13 21.62
N GLY A 287 -21.20 -15.46 21.79
CA GLY A 287 -21.30 -14.13 22.39
C GLY A 287 -22.27 -13.21 21.66
N LYS A 288 -23.12 -12.51 22.40
CA LYS A 288 -24.04 -11.51 21.82
C LYS A 288 -23.23 -10.31 21.30
N PRO A 289 -23.34 -9.92 20.01
CA PRO A 289 -22.73 -8.69 19.54
C PRO A 289 -23.32 -7.51 20.33
N ARG A 290 -22.44 -6.71 20.95
CA ARG A 290 -22.85 -5.47 21.64
C ARG A 290 -23.54 -4.56 20.63
N LYS A 291 -24.85 -4.36 20.82
CA LYS A 291 -25.60 -3.32 20.11
C LYS A 291 -25.02 -1.97 20.52
N VAL A 292 -24.30 -1.32 19.61
CA VAL A 292 -23.96 0.10 19.75
C VAL A 292 -25.27 0.86 19.59
N LYS A 293 -25.83 1.38 20.69
CA LYS A 293 -26.91 2.37 20.62
C LYS A 293 -26.30 3.63 20.01
N ARG A 294 -26.82 4.07 18.87
CA ARG A 294 -26.63 5.44 18.40
C ARG A 294 -27.39 6.35 19.38
N SER A 295 -26.66 7.15 20.14
CA SER A 295 -27.17 8.37 20.80
C SER A 295 -27.26 9.49 19.78
#